data_AF-A0A6N7I7X8-F1
#
_entry.id   AF-A0A6N7I7X8-F1
#
_cell.length_a   1.000
_cell.length_b   1.000
_cell.length_c   1.000
_cell.angle_alpha   90.00
_cell.angle_beta   90.00
_cell.angle_gamma   90.00
#
_symmetry.space_group_name_H-M   'P 1'
#
loop_
_entity.id
_entity.type
_entity.pdbx_description
1 polymer ?
#
loop_
_entity_poly.entity_id
_entity_poly.type
_entity_poly.pdbx_seq_one_letter_code
_entity_poly.pdbx_strand_id
1 'polypeptide(L)'
;MLLALVTAAAIGLERELAAQPAGLRTHVLLGLGAALFTIAGIQFAGGDPTRVAAQVASGVGFLGAGAILQERFRIRGLTTAASLWVTAALGVAAAVGAYVALAAVTVVSLAALTLLKWVEREYFPRQRGQELAVHLSSGVRLSEALDRIQQISGTFDLRQIEPTADGGQRLVGHVRLPRTHDLLQVAERLEGVPGVSGISLQR
;
A
#
# COMPACT_ATOMS: atom_id res chain seq x y z
N MET A 1 31.03 6.01 -3.23
CA MET A 1 30.55 5.29 -2.03
C MET A 1 29.77 6.19 -1.07
N LEU A 2 30.36 7.29 -0.55
CA LEU A 2 29.63 8.20 0.35
C LEU A 2 28.35 8.78 -0.26
N LEU A 3 28.39 9.20 -1.53
CA LEU A 3 27.20 9.68 -2.21
C LEU A 3 26.11 8.60 -2.30
N ALA A 4 26.47 7.35 -2.63
CA ALA A 4 25.54 6.23 -2.64
C ALA A 4 24.92 5.98 -1.26
N LEU A 5 25.73 6.06 -0.19
CA LEU A 5 25.25 5.96 1.19
C LEU A 5 24.22 7.05 1.49
N VAL A 6 24.55 8.32 1.22
CA VAL A 6 23.69 9.46 1.55
C VAL A 6 22.37 9.40 0.78
N THR A 7 22.42 9.16 -0.54
CA THR A 7 21.20 9.11 -1.36
C THR A 7 20.33 7.90 -1.02
N ALA A 8 20.94 6.73 -0.78
CA ALA A 8 20.21 5.55 -0.35
C ALA A 8 19.62 5.71 1.06
N ALA A 9 20.35 6.34 1.98
CA ALA A 9 19.86 6.66 3.32
C ALA A 9 18.71 7.65 3.28
N ALA A 10 18.73 8.65 2.40
CA ALA A 10 17.65 9.61 2.25
C ALA A 10 16.33 8.93 1.84
N ILE A 11 16.36 8.07 0.80
CA ILE A 11 15.19 7.28 0.40
C ILE A 11 14.77 6.33 1.52
N GLY A 12 15.73 5.61 2.10
CA GLY A 12 15.48 4.64 3.17
C GLY A 12 14.87 5.27 4.43
N LEU A 13 15.28 6.49 4.79
CA LEU A 13 14.77 7.21 5.95
C LEU A 13 13.30 7.60 5.74
N GLU A 14 12.95 8.14 4.57
CA GLU A 14 11.55 8.42 4.25
C GLU A 14 10.71 7.14 4.30
N ARG A 15 11.28 6.01 3.85
CA ARG A 15 10.60 4.71 3.88
C ARG A 15 10.40 4.17 5.29
N GLU A 16 11.40 4.31 6.16
CA GLU A 16 11.31 3.99 7.59
C GLU A 16 10.25 4.85 8.29
N LEU A 17 10.28 6.18 8.09
CA LEU A 17 9.32 7.12 8.69
C LEU A 17 7.89 6.88 8.21
N ALA A 18 7.72 6.36 7.00
CA ALA A 18 6.44 5.96 6.46
C ALA A 18 6.01 4.52 6.83
N ALA A 19 6.73 3.87 7.74
CA ALA A 19 6.49 2.50 8.21
C ALA A 19 6.36 1.49 7.05
N GLN A 20 7.19 1.63 6.01
CA GLN A 20 7.21 0.68 4.91
C GLN A 20 8.06 -0.56 5.25
N PRO A 21 7.77 -1.73 4.65
CA PRO A 21 8.45 -2.99 4.97
C PRO A 21 9.98 -2.97 4.76
N ALA A 22 10.45 -2.26 3.72
CA ALA A 22 11.88 -2.02 3.52
C ALA A 22 12.20 -0.58 3.88
N GLY A 23 12.98 -0.40 4.94
CA GLY A 23 13.33 0.90 5.50
C GLY A 23 14.81 1.25 5.31
N LEU A 24 15.39 1.96 6.28
CA LEU A 24 16.69 2.60 6.15
C LEU A 24 17.83 1.61 5.88
N ARG A 25 17.91 0.54 6.70
CA ARG A 25 18.98 -0.47 6.61
C ARG A 25 19.00 -1.16 5.25
N THR A 26 17.83 -1.53 4.74
CA THR A 26 17.69 -2.23 3.47
C THR A 26 18.14 -1.37 2.30
N HIS A 27 17.74 -0.11 2.27
CA HIS A 27 18.09 0.81 1.19
C HIS A 27 19.61 1.10 1.19
N VAL A 28 20.20 1.35 2.36
CA VAL A 28 21.65 1.60 2.49
C VAL A 28 22.47 0.41 2.01
N LEU A 29 22.17 -0.81 2.48
CA LEU A 29 22.91 -2.01 2.07
C LEU A 29 22.78 -2.26 0.57
N LEU A 30 21.58 -2.06 0.01
CA LEU A 30 21.34 -2.23 -1.43
C LEU A 30 22.13 -1.22 -2.28
N GLY A 31 22.05 0.06 -1.93
CA GLY A 31 22.75 1.13 -2.66
C GLY A 31 24.27 0.99 -2.58
N LEU A 32 24.80 0.63 -1.41
CA LEU A 32 26.22 0.34 -1.24
C LEU A 32 26.67 -0.89 -2.03
N GLY A 33 25.90 -1.99 -1.99
CA GLY A 33 26.20 -3.20 -2.75
C GLY A 33 26.22 -2.95 -4.26
N ALA A 34 25.21 -2.24 -4.78
CA ALA A 34 25.14 -1.84 -6.19
C ALA A 34 26.35 -0.99 -6.60
N ALA A 35 26.72 0.00 -5.77
CA ALA A 35 27.88 0.84 -6.02
C ALA A 35 29.19 0.03 -6.00
N LEU A 36 29.36 -0.88 -5.04
CA LEU A 36 30.55 -1.72 -4.91
C LEU A 36 30.71 -2.66 -6.11
N PHE A 37 29.65 -3.38 -6.52
CA PHE A 37 29.72 -4.25 -7.69
C PHE A 37 30.05 -3.47 -8.97
N THR A 38 29.48 -2.27 -9.12
CA THR A 38 29.76 -1.40 -10.28
C THR A 38 31.22 -0.94 -10.29
N ILE A 39 31.75 -0.46 -9.16
CA ILE A 39 33.17 -0.07 -9.04
C ILE A 39 34.07 -1.27 -9.33
N ALA A 40 33.79 -2.43 -8.73
CA ALA A 40 34.56 -3.65 -8.96
C ALA A 40 34.57 -4.04 -10.44
N GLY A 41 33.42 -4.00 -11.12
CA GLY A 41 33.33 -4.32 -12.54
C GLY A 41 34.08 -3.35 -13.45
N ILE A 42 34.13 -2.05 -13.10
CA ILE A 42 34.96 -1.06 -13.81
C ILE A 42 36.44 -1.39 -13.64
N GLN A 43 36.87 -1.71 -12.42
CA GLN A 43 38.27 -1.94 -12.06
C GLN A 43 38.81 -3.29 -12.57
N PHE A 44 37.97 -4.32 -12.62
CA PHE A 44 38.36 -5.62 -13.18
C PHE A 44 38.34 -5.56 -14.73
N ALA A 45 39.54 -5.46 -15.31
CA ALA A 45 39.84 -5.67 -16.74
C ALA A 45 39.11 -4.74 -17.75
N GLY A 46 38.76 -3.51 -17.34
CA GLY A 46 38.05 -2.57 -18.23
C GLY A 46 36.60 -2.99 -18.51
N GLY A 47 35.98 -3.69 -17.55
CA GLY A 47 34.65 -4.24 -17.68
C GLY A 47 33.59 -3.18 -18.01
N ASP A 48 32.61 -3.59 -18.81
CA ASP A 48 31.51 -2.74 -19.27
C ASP A 48 30.56 -2.42 -18.09
N PRO A 49 30.50 -1.15 -17.61
CA PRO A 49 29.60 -0.75 -16.52
C PRO A 49 28.13 -1.03 -16.86
N THR A 50 27.78 -1.03 -18.14
CA THR A 50 26.44 -1.33 -18.63
C THR A 50 26.02 -2.76 -18.32
N ARG A 51 26.96 -3.73 -18.43
CA ARG A 51 26.71 -5.12 -18.05
C ARG A 51 26.45 -5.25 -16.56
N VAL A 52 27.25 -4.60 -15.72
CA VAL A 52 27.05 -4.64 -14.27
C VAL A 52 25.74 -3.97 -13.89
N ALA A 53 25.42 -2.82 -14.48
CA ALA A 53 24.14 -2.14 -14.26
C ALA A 53 22.95 -3.03 -14.62
N ALA A 54 23.01 -3.76 -15.74
CA ALA A 54 21.99 -4.73 -16.13
C ALA A 54 21.85 -5.87 -15.11
N GLN A 55 22.96 -6.40 -14.58
CA GLN A 55 22.93 -7.44 -13.56
C GLN A 55 22.42 -6.94 -12.20
N VAL A 56 22.76 -5.71 -11.81
CA VAL A 56 22.20 -5.05 -10.62
C VAL A 56 20.68 -4.88 -10.78
N ALA A 57 20.21 -4.36 -11.91
CA ALA A 57 18.79 -4.18 -12.18
C ALA A 57 18.02 -5.52 -12.14
N SER A 58 18.60 -6.57 -12.73
CA SER A 58 18.06 -7.93 -12.69
C SER A 58 18.00 -8.48 -11.26
N GLY A 59 19.11 -8.37 -10.51
CA GLY A 59 19.20 -8.85 -9.12
C GLY A 59 18.22 -8.16 -8.17
N VAL A 60 17.97 -6.86 -8.35
CA VAL A 60 16.98 -6.12 -7.56
C VAL A 60 15.56 -6.58 -7.88
N GLY A 61 15.30 -7.06 -9.11
CA GLY A 61 14.01 -7.65 -9.47
C GLY A 61 13.58 -8.78 -8.53
N PHE A 62 14.54 -9.60 -8.07
CA PHE A 62 14.29 -10.65 -7.08
C PHE A 62 13.90 -10.09 -5.70
N LEU A 63 14.61 -9.06 -5.22
CA LEU A 63 14.28 -8.39 -3.96
C LEU A 63 12.93 -7.67 -4.04
N GLY A 64 12.64 -7.06 -5.20
CA GLY A 64 11.37 -6.41 -5.49
C GLY A 64 10.20 -7.39 -5.47
N ALA A 65 10.37 -8.57 -6.08
CA ALA A 65 9.38 -9.64 -6.01
C ALA A 65 9.14 -10.10 -4.56
N GLY A 66 10.20 -10.26 -3.76
CA GLY A 66 10.08 -10.60 -2.34
C GLY A 66 9.41 -9.52 -1.48
N ALA A 67 9.45 -8.26 -1.92
CA ALA A 67 8.77 -7.14 -1.25
C ALA A 67 7.28 -7.02 -1.64
N ILE A 68 6.86 -7.65 -2.74
CA ILE A 68 5.47 -7.64 -3.21
C ILE A 68 4.71 -8.80 -2.58
N LEU A 69 3.75 -8.47 -1.71
CA LEU A 69 2.87 -9.45 -1.08
C LEU A 69 1.50 -9.44 -1.74
N GLN A 70 1.00 -10.62 -2.08
CA GLN A 70 -0.34 -10.82 -2.64
C GLN A 70 -1.26 -11.44 -1.58
N GLU A 71 -2.27 -10.69 -1.13
CA GLU A 71 -3.29 -11.14 -0.19
C GLU A 71 -4.66 -11.17 -0.88
N ARG A 72 -5.16 -12.36 -1.27
CA ARG A 72 -6.47 -12.70 -1.89
C ARG A 72 -7.05 -11.76 -2.96
N PHE A 73 -7.20 -10.46 -2.69
CA PHE A 73 -7.69 -9.42 -3.61
C PHE A 73 -6.89 -8.10 -3.57
N ARG A 74 -5.74 -8.04 -2.87
CA ARG A 74 -4.90 -6.83 -2.77
C ARG A 74 -3.42 -7.17 -2.97
N ILE A 75 -2.74 -6.30 -3.72
CA ILE A 75 -1.29 -6.33 -3.88
C ILE A 75 -0.70 -5.22 -3.00
N ARG A 76 0.26 -5.56 -2.14
CA ARG A 76 0.98 -4.62 -1.28
C ARG A 76 2.47 -4.65 -1.64
N GLY A 77 3.16 -3.54 -1.36
CA GLY A 77 4.63 -3.47 -1.52
C GLY A 77 5.13 -3.03 -2.90
N LEU A 78 4.26 -2.65 -3.84
CA LEU A 78 4.67 -2.13 -5.15
C LEU A 78 5.60 -0.91 -5.04
N THR A 79 5.26 0.05 -4.18
CA THR A 79 6.10 1.24 -3.94
C THR A 79 7.43 0.88 -3.28
N THR A 80 7.44 -0.13 -2.40
CA THR A 80 8.66 -0.66 -1.78
C THR A 80 9.58 -1.30 -2.82
N ALA A 81 9.03 -2.11 -3.71
CA ALA A 81 9.80 -2.70 -4.81
C ALA A 81 10.38 -1.62 -5.73
N ALA A 82 9.59 -0.61 -6.08
CA ALA A 82 10.04 0.53 -6.88
C ALA A 82 11.14 1.34 -6.18
N SER A 83 11.03 1.60 -4.87
CA SER A 83 12.04 2.37 -4.13
C SER A 83 13.37 1.62 -4.01
N LEU A 84 13.33 0.29 -3.83
CA LEU A 84 14.53 -0.55 -3.88
C LEU A 84 15.20 -0.51 -5.26
N TRP A 85 14.40 -0.58 -6.33
CA TRP A 85 14.90 -0.49 -7.71
C TRP A 85 15.62 0.84 -7.98
N VAL A 86 14.98 1.96 -7.62
CA VAL A 86 15.60 3.30 -7.73
C VAL A 86 16.88 3.38 -6.91
N THR A 87 16.88 2.84 -5.69
CA THR A 87 18.04 2.92 -4.79
C THR A 87 19.27 2.18 -5.34
N ALA A 88 19.05 1.03 -5.97
CA ALA A 88 20.12 0.32 -6.65
C ALA A 88 20.67 1.12 -7.84
N ALA A 89 19.79 1.74 -8.63
CA ALA A 89 20.19 2.63 -9.73
C ALA A 89 20.99 3.85 -9.24
N LEU A 90 20.63 4.44 -8.10
CA LEU A 90 21.41 5.50 -7.45
C LEU A 90 22.80 5.01 -7.04
N GLY A 91 22.92 3.78 -6.53
CA GLY A 91 24.21 3.14 -6.25
C GLY A 91 25.10 3.04 -7.49
N VAL A 92 24.53 2.56 -8.62
CA VAL A 92 25.21 2.49 -9.92
C VAL A 92 25.63 3.89 -10.40
N ALA A 93 24.71 4.86 -10.38
CA ALA A 93 24.96 6.24 -10.83
C ALA A 93 26.09 6.90 -10.02
N ALA A 94 26.11 6.69 -8.70
CA ALA A 94 27.17 7.16 -7.82
C ALA A 94 28.53 6.50 -8.10
N ALA A 95 28.55 5.24 -8.55
CA ALA A 95 29.76 4.51 -8.90
C ALA A 95 30.36 4.95 -10.24
N VAL A 96 29.52 5.21 -11.25
CA VAL A 96 29.98 5.64 -12.60
C VAL A 96 30.24 7.15 -12.70
N GLY A 97 29.97 7.91 -11.63
CA GLY A 97 30.21 9.36 -11.61
C GLY A 97 29.07 10.22 -12.20
N ALA A 98 27.88 9.66 -12.40
CA ALA A 98 26.73 10.36 -12.98
C ALA A 98 26.02 11.26 -11.94
N TYR A 99 26.72 12.25 -11.37
CA TYR A 99 26.26 13.01 -10.20
C TYR A 99 25.03 13.89 -10.45
N VAL A 100 24.89 14.45 -11.66
CA VAL A 100 23.70 15.25 -12.02
C VAL A 100 22.45 14.38 -12.03
N ALA A 101 22.52 13.21 -12.67
CA ALA A 101 21.42 12.24 -12.69
C ALA A 101 21.13 11.70 -11.29
N LEU A 102 22.18 11.40 -10.51
CA LEU A 102 22.06 10.96 -9.12
C LEU A 102 21.25 11.97 -8.28
N ALA A 103 21.61 13.25 -8.33
CA ALA A 103 20.94 14.30 -7.58
C ALA A 103 19.49 14.49 -8.05
N ALA A 104 19.27 14.60 -9.36
CA ALA A 104 17.95 14.79 -9.95
C ALA A 104 16.99 13.64 -9.59
N VAL A 105 17.43 12.40 -9.77
CA VAL A 105 16.60 11.22 -9.45
C VAL A 105 16.34 11.13 -7.96
N THR A 106 17.31 11.44 -7.10
CA THR A 106 17.10 11.45 -5.64
C THR A 106 16.02 12.45 -5.24
N VAL A 107 16.09 13.69 -5.74
CA VAL A 107 15.12 14.75 -5.43
C VAL A 107 13.73 14.39 -5.95
N VAL A 108 13.63 13.98 -7.23
CA VAL A 108 12.34 13.61 -7.84
C VAL A 108 11.72 12.40 -7.13
N SER A 109 12.53 11.41 -6.74
CA SER A 109 12.04 10.24 -6.01
C SER A 109 11.50 10.64 -4.65
N LEU A 110 12.23 11.43 -3.86
CA LEU A 110 11.76 11.90 -2.56
C LEU A 110 10.48 12.75 -2.69
N ALA A 111 10.42 13.62 -3.69
CA ALA A 111 9.23 14.41 -4.00
C ALA A 111 8.03 13.50 -4.34
N ALA A 112 8.21 12.48 -5.18
CA ALA A 112 7.16 11.53 -5.50
C ALA A 112 6.71 10.71 -4.27
N LEU A 113 7.65 10.27 -3.43
CA LEU A 113 7.32 9.50 -2.24
C LEU A 113 6.59 10.32 -1.16
N THR A 114 6.84 11.64 -1.09
CA THR A 114 6.27 12.54 -0.07
C THR A 114 5.08 13.35 -0.56
N LEU A 115 5.23 14.12 -1.63
CA LEU A 115 4.19 15.01 -2.17
C LEU A 115 3.02 14.21 -2.74
N LEU A 116 3.31 13.15 -3.51
CA LEU A 116 2.24 12.36 -4.13
C LEU A 116 1.43 11.59 -3.08
N LYS A 117 2.06 11.16 -1.98
CA LYS A 117 1.37 10.60 -0.82
C LYS A 117 0.45 11.61 -0.15
N TRP A 118 0.88 12.87 -0.05
CA TRP A 118 0.04 13.96 0.45
C TRP A 118 -1.14 14.25 -0.49
N VAL A 119 -0.89 14.34 -1.80
CA VAL A 119 -1.93 14.53 -2.83
C VAL A 119 -2.93 13.36 -2.83
N GLU A 120 -2.48 12.11 -2.72
CA GLU A 120 -3.36 10.94 -2.62
C GLU A 120 -4.26 11.06 -1.40
N ARG A 121 -3.73 11.52 -0.26
CA ARG A 121 -4.53 11.70 0.96
C ARG A 121 -5.59 12.79 0.82
N GLU A 122 -5.25 13.91 0.18
CA GLU A 122 -6.13 15.09 0.08
C GLU A 122 -7.17 14.96 -1.04
N TYR A 123 -6.76 14.52 -2.23
CA TYR A 123 -7.63 14.46 -3.42
C TYR A 123 -8.25 13.07 -3.62
N PHE A 124 -7.55 12.01 -3.21
CA PHE A 124 -8.01 10.63 -3.28
C PHE A 124 -8.23 9.97 -1.90
N PRO A 125 -8.98 10.59 -0.93
CA PRO A 125 -9.43 9.90 0.26
C PRO A 125 -9.96 8.51 -0.09
N ARG A 126 -9.23 7.48 0.36
CA ARG A 126 -9.62 6.09 0.21
C ARG A 126 -10.98 5.94 0.87
N GLN A 127 -11.98 5.54 0.11
CA GLN A 127 -13.21 4.99 0.68
C GLN A 127 -12.81 3.71 1.41
N ARG A 128 -12.47 3.84 2.71
CA ARG A 128 -12.35 2.69 3.58
C ARG A 128 -13.73 2.06 3.58
N GLY A 129 -13.87 0.95 2.87
CA GLY A 129 -15.01 0.08 3.13
C GLY A 129 -14.99 -0.24 4.62
N GLN A 130 -16.11 -0.05 5.29
CA GLN A 130 -16.23 -0.41 6.70
C GLN A 130 -17.04 -1.70 6.78
N GLU A 131 -16.63 -2.58 7.69
CA GLU A 131 -17.36 -3.80 7.97
C GLU A 131 -18.49 -3.45 8.94
N LEU A 132 -19.71 -3.55 8.44
CA LEU A 132 -20.92 -3.25 9.18
C LEU A 132 -21.62 -4.57 9.48
N ALA A 133 -21.91 -4.81 10.75
CA ALA A 133 -22.73 -5.94 11.17
C ALA A 133 -24.15 -5.44 11.48
N VAL A 134 -25.12 -5.88 10.69
CA VAL A 134 -26.55 -5.54 10.83
C VAL A 134 -27.27 -6.72 11.48
N HIS A 135 -27.93 -6.47 12.59
CA HIS A 135 -28.69 -7.49 13.32
C HIS A 135 -30.15 -7.44 12.87
N LEU A 136 -30.68 -8.59 12.43
CA LEU A 136 -32.07 -8.77 12.00
C LEU A 136 -32.84 -9.54 13.05
N SER A 137 -34.05 -9.06 13.31
CA SER A 137 -35.06 -9.68 14.17
C SER A 137 -35.55 -10.99 13.57
N SER A 138 -36.04 -11.90 14.42
CA SER A 138 -36.66 -13.14 13.96
C SER A 138 -37.90 -12.87 13.08
N GLY A 139 -38.01 -13.57 11.95
CA GLY A 139 -39.14 -13.44 11.01
C GLY A 139 -38.94 -12.47 9.84
N VAL A 140 -37.82 -11.75 9.77
CA VAL A 140 -37.50 -10.87 8.63
C VAL A 140 -36.90 -11.67 7.48
N ARG A 141 -37.39 -11.45 6.25
CA ARG A 141 -36.81 -12.08 5.06
C ARG A 141 -35.49 -11.42 4.68
N LEU A 142 -34.43 -12.23 4.55
CA LEU A 142 -33.08 -11.78 4.22
C LEU A 142 -33.02 -10.93 2.95
N SER A 143 -33.70 -11.34 1.87
CA SER A 143 -33.71 -10.61 0.59
C SER A 143 -34.27 -9.20 0.75
N GLU A 144 -35.39 -9.06 1.47
CA GLU A 144 -36.02 -7.77 1.70
C GLU A 144 -35.16 -6.85 2.57
N ALA A 145 -34.49 -7.41 3.59
CA ALA A 145 -33.54 -6.66 4.41
C ALA A 145 -32.32 -6.22 3.60
N LEU A 146 -31.75 -7.10 2.77
CA LEU A 146 -30.59 -6.78 1.93
C LEU A 146 -30.91 -5.69 0.92
N ASP A 147 -32.06 -5.75 0.25
CA ASP A 147 -32.50 -4.72 -0.71
C ASP A 147 -32.59 -3.34 -0.04
N ARG A 148 -33.18 -3.28 1.17
CA ARG A 148 -33.29 -2.04 1.95
C ARG A 148 -31.93 -1.51 2.42
N ILE A 149 -31.05 -2.41 2.89
CA ILE A 149 -29.70 -2.05 3.33
C ILE A 149 -28.90 -1.51 2.15
N GLN A 150 -28.99 -2.13 0.97
CA GLN A 150 -28.31 -1.66 -0.24
C GLN A 150 -28.87 -0.33 -0.74
N GLN A 151 -30.18 -0.10 -0.62
CA GLN A 151 -30.79 1.18 -0.99
C GLN A 151 -30.29 2.35 -0.12
N ILE A 152 -29.99 2.10 1.16
CA ILE A 152 -29.54 3.13 2.11
C ILE A 152 -28.02 3.30 2.09
N SER A 153 -27.28 2.19 2.09
CA SER A 153 -25.82 2.16 2.25
C SER A 153 -25.06 2.12 0.92
N GLY A 154 -25.76 1.95 -0.20
CA GLY A 154 -25.18 1.74 -1.52
C GLY A 154 -24.73 0.29 -1.71
N THR A 155 -23.43 0.07 -1.90
CA THR A 155 -22.91 -1.30 -2.07
C THR A 155 -22.70 -1.97 -0.72
N PHE A 156 -23.53 -2.98 -0.42
CA PHE A 156 -23.36 -3.90 0.71
C PHE A 156 -22.91 -5.28 0.19
N ASP A 157 -21.63 -5.61 0.37
CA ASP A 157 -21.04 -6.91 0.02
C ASP A 157 -21.16 -7.86 1.23
N LEU A 158 -22.18 -8.72 1.23
CA LEU A 158 -22.44 -9.66 2.32
C LEU A 158 -21.30 -10.68 2.41
N ARG A 159 -20.62 -10.74 3.57
CA ARG A 159 -19.50 -11.65 3.84
C ARG A 159 -19.95 -12.89 4.59
N GLN A 160 -20.80 -12.70 5.59
CA GLN A 160 -21.17 -13.77 6.51
C GLN A 160 -22.58 -13.54 7.10
N ILE A 161 -23.28 -14.65 7.36
CA ILE A 161 -24.55 -14.68 8.08
C ILE A 161 -24.35 -15.53 9.32
N GLU A 162 -24.61 -14.97 10.50
CA GLU A 162 -24.53 -15.67 11.78
C GLU A 162 -25.91 -15.73 12.43
N PRO A 163 -26.45 -16.92 12.74
CA PRO A 163 -27.68 -17.01 13.52
C PRO A 163 -27.46 -16.47 14.94
N THR A 164 -28.41 -15.70 15.46
CA THR A 164 -28.36 -15.12 16.80
C THR A 164 -29.17 -15.98 17.78
N ALA A 165 -28.79 -15.99 19.06
CA ALA A 165 -29.46 -16.78 20.11
C ALA A 165 -30.97 -16.51 20.22
N ASP A 166 -31.40 -15.29 19.88
CA ASP A 166 -32.81 -14.86 19.92
C ASP A 166 -33.63 -15.31 18.69
N GLY A 167 -33.08 -16.18 17.85
CA GLY A 167 -33.71 -16.64 16.60
C GLY A 167 -33.61 -15.62 15.44
N GLY A 168 -32.84 -14.55 15.63
CA GLY A 168 -32.51 -13.56 14.61
C GLY A 168 -31.33 -13.95 13.72
N GLN A 169 -30.95 -13.07 12.79
CA GLN A 169 -29.80 -13.24 11.90
C GLN A 169 -28.89 -12.02 11.96
N ARG A 170 -27.58 -12.22 12.08
CA ARG A 170 -26.57 -11.17 12.04
C ARG A 170 -25.86 -11.21 10.69
N LEU A 171 -25.99 -10.13 9.93
CA LEU A 171 -25.39 -9.96 8.61
C LEU A 171 -24.11 -9.16 8.73
N VAL A 172 -22.97 -9.78 8.45
CA VAL A 172 -21.68 -9.08 8.39
C VAL A 172 -21.34 -8.83 6.94
N GLY A 173 -21.14 -7.57 6.58
CA GLY A 173 -20.86 -7.18 5.21
C GLY A 173 -20.03 -5.91 5.10
N HIS A 174 -19.39 -5.77 3.94
CA HIS A 174 -18.55 -4.64 3.64
C HIS A 174 -19.37 -3.55 2.97
N VAL A 175 -19.46 -2.38 3.60
CA VAL A 175 -20.15 -1.22 3.04
C VAL A 175 -19.14 -0.26 2.44
N ARG A 176 -19.37 0.16 1.20
CA ARG A 176 -18.62 1.28 0.60
C ARG A 176 -19.45 2.55 0.66
N LEU A 177 -19.10 3.43 1.59
CA LEU A 177 -19.79 4.70 1.74
C LEU A 177 -19.20 5.79 0.83
N PRO A 178 -20.04 6.53 0.10
CA PRO A 178 -19.65 7.78 -0.57
C PRO A 178 -19.19 8.83 0.45
N ARG A 179 -18.26 9.72 0.06
CA ARG A 179 -17.66 10.75 0.93
C ARG A 179 -18.64 11.71 1.62
N THR A 180 -19.86 11.81 1.10
CA THR A 180 -20.92 12.68 1.63
C THR A 180 -21.71 12.08 2.79
N HIS A 181 -21.59 10.77 3.03
CA HIS A 181 -22.37 10.11 4.07
C HIS A 181 -21.47 9.81 5.28
N ASP A 182 -21.83 10.40 6.42
CA ASP A 182 -21.24 10.01 7.71
C ASP A 182 -21.71 8.60 8.06
N LEU A 183 -20.82 7.77 8.58
CA LEU A 183 -21.16 6.41 9.05
C LEU A 183 -22.23 6.44 10.12
N LEU A 184 -22.20 7.47 10.97
CA LEU A 184 -23.20 7.66 12.00
C LEU A 184 -24.59 7.87 11.37
N GLN A 185 -24.70 8.72 10.35
CA GLN A 185 -25.96 8.96 9.64
C GLN A 185 -26.47 7.73 8.90
N VAL A 186 -25.56 6.93 8.33
CA VAL A 186 -25.95 5.67 7.67
C VAL A 186 -26.39 4.64 8.70
N ALA A 187 -25.69 4.53 9.84
CA ALA A 187 -26.09 3.65 10.93
C ALA A 187 -27.47 4.04 11.49
N GLU A 188 -27.71 5.32 11.79
CA GLU A 188 -29.02 5.82 12.24
C GLU A 188 -30.14 5.49 11.24
N ARG A 189 -29.89 5.68 9.94
CA ARG A 189 -30.87 5.34 8.89
C ARG A 189 -31.15 3.84 8.79
N LEU A 190 -30.13 3.01 9.00
CA LEU A 190 -30.25 1.56 8.97
C LEU A 190 -30.93 1.02 10.23
N GLU A 191 -30.75 1.64 11.41
CA GLU A 191 -31.50 1.31 12.63
C GLU A 191 -33.00 1.61 12.49
N GLY A 192 -33.35 2.60 11.67
CA GLY A 192 -34.74 2.91 11.33
C GLY A 192 -35.42 1.89 10.39
N VAL A 193 -34.69 0.89 9.86
CA VAL A 193 -35.26 -0.10 8.94
C VAL A 193 -36.08 -1.14 9.73
N PRO A 194 -37.37 -1.34 9.38
CA PRO A 194 -38.20 -2.37 10.02
C PRO A 194 -37.53 -3.75 9.96
N GLY A 195 -37.29 -4.34 11.13
CA GLY A 195 -36.65 -5.64 11.26
C GLY A 195 -35.16 -5.58 11.64
N VAL A 196 -34.51 -4.42 11.57
CA VAL A 196 -33.15 -4.23 12.11
C VAL A 196 -33.24 -3.98 13.62
N SER A 197 -32.59 -4.84 14.41
CA SER A 197 -32.57 -4.75 15.88
C SER A 197 -31.33 -4.04 16.43
N GLY A 198 -30.32 -3.81 15.60
CA GLY A 198 -29.13 -3.06 15.97
C GLY A 198 -28.02 -3.14 14.92
N ILE A 199 -27.05 -2.24 15.05
CA ILE A 199 -25.88 -2.17 14.16
C ILE A 199 -24.62 -2.14 15.01
N SER A 200 -23.64 -2.95 14.63
CA SER A 200 -22.31 -2.89 15.22
C SER A 200 -21.26 -2.64 14.14
N LEU A 201 -20.34 -1.72 14.43
CA LEU A 201 -19.15 -1.49 13.61
C LEU A 201 -18.08 -2.50 14.02
N GLN A 202 -17.64 -3.34 13.08
CA GLN A 202 -16.45 -4.15 13.29
C GLN A 202 -15.21 -3.33 12.87
N ARG A 203 -14.29 -3.15 13.82
CA ARG A 203 -13.03 -2.43 13.62
C ARG A 203 -11.94 -3.33 13.05
#